data_AF-A0A2W2HVA2-F1
#
_entry.id   AF-A0A2W2HVA2-F1
#
_cell.length_a   1.000
_cell.length_b   1.000
_cell.length_c   1.000
_cell.angle_alpha   90.00
_cell.angle_beta   90.00
_cell.angle_gamma   90.00
#
_symmetry.space_group_name_H-M   'P 1'
#
loop_
_entity.id
_entity.type
_entity.pdbx_description
1 polymer ?
#
loop_
_entity_poly.entity_id
_entity_poly.type
_entity_poly.pdbx_seq_one_letter_code
_entity_poly.pdbx_strand_id
1 'polypeptide(L)'
;MRGGQGRRGAQGAPHQRVARGDGGRPVRRPQRRARGHQERLRPARHRQRAAAPAPPRRLRRLPDHVRSRQDHPKEGEVTRQTVSQAVAKRDNGPGALIKQYEGDFASVLPSHITPETFVRLSQGLLRRNAELREHAEANPGAFLAALLDCARLGHEPGTDAYALVPFKDKGVPTIVGIEQYQGEIERMYRAGAVVSVKAEVVRLNDFYHFDEKTMTKPDHRPGWFATDPPGQSRHPAFLSVKDRGELIGVYAYAEFPSGAVSRVVSMAKDEVMLHRAEARTKKIWDGPWEKSMWLKTAVHELEKWVPTSSEYRREQLRAVAEADVIRQRPTYDVTQAPPPPAPMSMPTEDITDAEIVDEPGEVDDWPPVTKPGSGGGTDAS
;
A
#
# COMPACT_ATOMS: atom_id res chain seq x y z
N MET A 1 35.00 70.08 31.16
CA MET A 1 35.62 70.65 32.38
C MET A 1 35.38 69.68 33.53
N ARG A 2 36.48 69.28 34.22
CA ARG A 2 36.60 68.66 35.58
C ARG A 2 35.79 67.37 35.83
N GLY A 3 36.34 66.21 36.18
CA GLY A 3 37.63 65.87 36.78
C GLY A 3 37.43 65.32 38.20
N GLY A 4 38.00 64.15 38.51
CA GLY A 4 38.12 63.54 39.86
C GLY A 4 37.73 62.06 39.88
N GLN A 5 38.59 61.06 39.64
CA GLN A 5 39.78 60.56 40.37
C GLN A 5 39.56 60.08 41.82
N GLY A 6 39.88 58.80 42.03
CA GLY A 6 40.22 58.14 43.31
C GLY A 6 40.24 56.61 43.12
N ARG A 7 41.38 55.97 42.75
CA ARG A 7 42.45 55.38 43.60
C ARG A 7 41.94 54.22 44.50
N ARG A 8 42.64 53.13 44.82
CA ARG A 8 43.86 52.37 44.42
C ARG A 8 43.94 51.23 45.47
N GLY A 9 44.55 50.08 45.14
CA GLY A 9 45.02 49.06 46.10
C GLY A 9 44.74 47.65 45.58
N ALA A 10 45.66 46.85 45.00
CA ALA A 10 47.06 46.48 45.26
C ALA A 10 47.25 45.30 46.25
N GLN A 11 47.73 44.19 45.67
CA GLN A 11 48.73 43.21 46.18
C GLN A 11 48.30 42.05 47.10
N GLY A 12 48.82 40.85 46.78
CA GLY A 12 49.03 39.75 47.74
C GLY A 12 48.94 38.32 47.17
N ALA A 13 50.01 37.81 46.54
CA ALA A 13 50.32 36.36 46.45
C ALA A 13 50.99 35.89 47.79
N PRO A 14 51.56 34.67 48.01
CA PRO A 14 51.77 33.50 47.13
C PRO A 14 51.79 32.07 47.79
N HIS A 15 52.10 31.04 46.97
CA HIS A 15 52.86 29.78 47.22
C HIS A 15 52.43 28.69 48.23
N GLN A 16 52.46 27.42 47.73
CA GLN A 16 53.21 26.22 48.18
C GLN A 16 52.37 24.92 48.04
N ARG A 17 52.86 23.71 47.81
CA ARG A 17 54.06 23.09 47.19
C ARG A 17 53.85 21.56 47.33
N VAL A 18 54.26 20.78 46.31
CA VAL A 18 54.82 19.40 46.32
C VAL A 18 54.04 18.23 46.97
N ALA A 19 53.81 17.18 46.16
CA ALA A 19 54.21 15.81 46.49
C ALA A 19 54.56 15.03 45.21
N ARG A 20 55.80 14.51 45.17
CA ARG A 20 56.36 13.57 44.20
C ARG A 20 56.17 12.13 44.70
N GLY A 21 56.20 11.15 43.81
CA GLY A 21 56.45 9.75 44.13
C GLY A 21 55.91 8.79 43.05
N ASP A 22 56.56 8.56 41.91
CA ASP A 22 57.73 7.69 41.60
C ASP A 22 57.35 6.27 41.10
N GLY A 23 58.04 5.84 40.04
CA GLY A 23 58.42 4.44 39.80
C GLY A 23 57.47 3.48 39.08
N GLY A 24 57.70 3.23 37.78
CA GLY A 24 57.19 2.02 37.10
C GLY A 24 57.44 1.97 35.58
N ARG A 25 58.62 1.48 35.19
CA ARG A 25 59.12 1.34 33.79
C ARG A 25 58.42 0.22 32.98
N PRO A 26 58.59 0.19 31.64
CA PRO A 26 57.68 -0.47 30.69
C PRO A 26 58.04 -1.94 30.42
N VAL A 27 57.03 -2.79 30.25
CA VAL A 27 57.23 -4.17 29.80
C VAL A 27 57.26 -4.24 28.28
N ARG A 28 58.38 -4.74 27.78
CA ARG A 28 58.72 -4.96 26.37
C ARG A 28 57.80 -6.00 25.71
N ARG A 29 57.40 -5.70 24.48
CA ARG A 29 56.90 -6.67 23.49
C ARG A 29 57.95 -7.75 23.18
N PRO A 30 57.56 -9.00 22.94
CA PRO A 30 58.28 -9.86 22.01
C PRO A 30 57.65 -9.74 20.62
N GLN A 31 58.47 -9.32 19.66
CA GLN A 31 58.24 -9.52 18.24
C GLN A 31 58.21 -11.02 17.93
N ARG A 32 57.18 -11.49 17.22
CA ARG A 32 57.30 -12.68 16.37
C ARG A 32 57.01 -12.29 14.93
N ARG A 33 58.09 -12.23 14.15
CA ARG A 33 58.08 -12.35 12.70
C ARG A 33 57.99 -13.84 12.35
N ALA A 34 57.03 -14.22 11.51
CA ALA A 34 57.14 -15.32 10.55
C ALA A 34 56.03 -15.13 9.51
N ARG A 35 56.39 -14.60 8.34
CA ARG A 35 56.46 -15.34 7.05
C ARG A 35 55.08 -15.65 6.48
N GLY A 36 54.75 -14.91 5.43
CA GLY A 36 53.56 -15.14 4.63
C GLY A 36 53.64 -16.43 3.82
N HIS A 37 52.47 -16.95 3.50
CA HIS A 37 52.25 -17.74 2.29
C HIS A 37 50.88 -17.37 1.74
N GLN A 38 50.89 -16.68 0.60
CA GLN A 38 49.75 -16.59 -0.30
C GLN A 38 49.56 -17.96 -0.93
N GLU A 39 48.48 -18.65 -0.59
CA GLU A 39 48.09 -19.88 -1.28
C GLU A 39 47.22 -19.51 -2.48
N ARG A 40 47.85 -19.56 -3.65
CA ARG A 40 47.22 -19.37 -4.95
C ARG A 40 46.46 -20.64 -5.34
N LEU A 41 45.18 -20.45 -5.64
CA LEU A 41 44.31 -21.37 -6.38
C LEU A 41 45.00 -21.90 -7.66
N ARG A 42 44.99 -23.22 -7.86
CA ARG A 42 45.18 -23.86 -9.17
C ARG A 42 44.16 -24.99 -9.37
N PRO A 43 43.64 -25.18 -10.60
CA PRO A 43 42.54 -26.11 -10.87
C PRO A 43 43.05 -27.54 -11.16
N ALA A 44 42.32 -28.54 -10.69
CA ALA A 44 42.54 -29.94 -11.04
C ALA A 44 41.76 -30.33 -12.30
N ARG A 45 42.45 -30.82 -13.33
CA ARG A 45 41.86 -31.48 -14.51
C ARG A 45 42.27 -32.96 -14.56
N HIS A 46 41.26 -33.78 -14.86
CA HIS A 46 41.25 -35.08 -15.54
C HIS A 46 42.22 -36.20 -15.13
N ARG A 47 41.62 -37.31 -14.68
CA ARG A 47 41.94 -38.66 -15.20
C ARG A 47 40.66 -39.46 -15.42
N GLN A 48 40.35 -39.70 -16.69
CA GLN A 48 39.37 -40.71 -17.14
C GLN A 48 40.01 -42.10 -16.99
N ARG A 49 39.28 -43.06 -16.42
CA ARG A 49 39.62 -44.49 -16.45
C ARG A 49 38.61 -45.19 -17.36
N ALA A 50 39.12 -45.78 -18.44
CA ALA A 50 38.41 -46.69 -19.33
C ALA A 50 38.30 -48.09 -18.70
N ALA A 51 37.17 -48.76 -18.87
CA ALA A 51 36.98 -50.17 -18.53
C ALA A 51 36.37 -50.92 -19.74
N ALA A 52 36.92 -52.10 -20.02
CA ALA A 52 36.70 -52.93 -21.20
C ALA A 52 35.39 -53.79 -21.15
N PRO A 53 34.90 -54.33 -22.29
CA PRO A 53 33.60 -55.01 -22.39
C PRO A 53 33.67 -56.55 -22.55
N ALA A 54 32.61 -57.28 -22.13
CA ALA A 54 32.20 -58.63 -22.58
C ALA A 54 30.91 -59.11 -21.84
N PRO A 55 30.17 -60.17 -22.25
CA PRO A 55 29.73 -60.64 -23.58
C PRO A 55 28.17 -60.90 -23.61
N PRO A 56 27.55 -61.42 -24.70
CA PRO A 56 26.09 -61.26 -24.96
C PRO A 56 25.18 -62.29 -24.28
N ARG A 57 23.98 -61.85 -23.88
CA ARG A 57 22.91 -62.67 -23.27
C ARG A 57 22.13 -63.48 -24.31
N ARG A 58 22.01 -64.79 -24.05
CA ARG A 58 21.19 -65.76 -24.81
C ARG A 58 19.69 -65.41 -24.77
N LEU A 59 19.03 -65.47 -25.92
CA LEU A 59 17.58 -65.48 -26.07
C LEU A 59 16.98 -66.70 -25.36
N ARG A 60 16.00 -66.46 -24.48
CA ARG A 60 15.15 -67.48 -23.86
C ARG A 60 13.76 -67.39 -24.50
N ARG A 61 13.27 -68.52 -25.02
CA ARG A 61 11.97 -68.68 -25.68
C ARG A 61 10.81 -68.40 -24.71
N LEU A 62 9.78 -67.71 -25.21
CA LEU A 62 8.46 -67.54 -24.60
C LEU A 62 7.62 -68.82 -24.73
N PRO A 63 6.73 -69.13 -23.78
CA PRO A 63 5.60 -70.03 -24.01
C PRO A 63 4.30 -69.26 -24.30
N ASP A 64 3.52 -69.82 -25.22
CA ASP A 64 2.22 -69.35 -25.71
C ASP A 64 1.14 -69.34 -24.61
N HIS A 65 0.45 -68.21 -24.44
CA HIS A 65 -0.82 -68.13 -23.71
C HIS A 65 -1.91 -67.41 -24.54
N VAL A 66 -2.86 -68.24 -24.98
CA VAL A 66 -4.31 -68.04 -25.13
C VAL A 66 -4.81 -66.58 -25.17
N ARG A 67 -5.18 -66.11 -26.37
CA ARG A 67 -5.95 -64.87 -26.58
C ARG A 67 -7.39 -65.05 -26.10
N SER A 68 -7.69 -64.54 -24.90
CA SER A 68 -9.06 -64.15 -24.56
C SER A 68 -9.34 -62.78 -25.20
N ARG A 69 -10.44 -62.67 -25.95
CA ARG A 69 -10.91 -61.40 -26.53
C ARG A 69 -11.37 -60.48 -25.40
N GLN A 70 -10.51 -59.54 -25.00
CA GLN A 70 -10.94 -58.33 -24.30
C GLN A 70 -11.21 -57.26 -25.36
N ASP A 71 -12.43 -56.74 -25.38
CA ASP A 71 -12.78 -55.53 -26.13
C ASP A 71 -11.92 -54.38 -25.61
N HIS A 72 -10.97 -53.93 -26.43
CA HIS A 72 -10.17 -52.74 -26.15
C HIS A 72 -11.05 -51.53 -26.51
N PRO A 73 -11.32 -50.58 -25.59
CA PRO A 73 -11.93 -49.32 -25.96
C PRO A 73 -11.00 -48.63 -26.98
N LYS A 74 -11.58 -48.15 -28.09
CA LYS A 74 -10.84 -47.60 -29.22
C LYS A 74 -9.94 -46.46 -28.75
N GLU A 75 -8.63 -46.56 -28.98
CA GLU A 75 -7.61 -45.58 -28.56
C GLU A 75 -7.92 -44.14 -29.03
N GLY A 76 -8.69 -43.99 -30.11
CA GLY A 76 -9.17 -42.71 -30.65
C GLY A 76 -10.29 -42.03 -29.85
N GLU A 77 -11.02 -42.76 -29.02
CA GLU A 77 -12.13 -42.23 -28.21
C GLU A 77 -11.61 -41.66 -26.88
N VAL A 78 -10.65 -42.35 -26.26
CA VAL A 78 -9.95 -41.90 -25.05
C VAL A 78 -9.15 -40.62 -25.32
N THR A 79 -8.49 -40.53 -26.48
CA THR A 79 -7.75 -39.32 -26.88
C THR A 79 -8.67 -38.13 -27.15
N ARG A 80 -9.83 -38.32 -27.80
CA ARG A 80 -10.82 -37.24 -28.00
C ARG A 80 -11.50 -36.76 -26.73
N GLN A 81 -11.83 -37.68 -25.81
CA GLN A 81 -12.38 -37.32 -24.50
C GLN A 81 -11.37 -36.56 -23.64
N THR A 82 -10.10 -36.97 -23.66
CA THR A 82 -9.02 -36.28 -22.94
C THR A 82 -8.78 -34.87 -23.49
N VAL A 83 -8.79 -34.70 -24.82
CA VAL A 83 -8.66 -33.38 -25.45
C VAL A 83 -9.86 -32.49 -25.14
N SER A 84 -11.09 -33.02 -25.17
CA SER A 84 -12.30 -32.24 -24.85
C SER A 84 -12.33 -31.80 -23.38
N GLN A 85 -11.93 -32.67 -22.44
CA GLN A 85 -11.80 -32.30 -21.03
C GLN A 85 -10.70 -31.28 -20.79
N ALA A 86 -9.56 -31.40 -21.50
CA ALA A 86 -8.48 -30.42 -21.42
C ALA A 86 -8.89 -29.04 -21.96
N VAL A 87 -9.70 -28.98 -23.02
CA VAL A 87 -10.26 -27.74 -23.57
C VAL A 87 -11.29 -27.15 -22.61
N ALA A 88 -12.22 -27.93 -22.07
CA ALA A 88 -13.21 -27.45 -21.09
C ALA A 88 -12.55 -26.91 -19.81
N LYS A 89 -11.49 -27.56 -19.31
CA LYS A 89 -10.71 -27.03 -18.17
C LYS A 89 -9.96 -25.75 -18.52
N ARG A 90 -9.57 -25.57 -19.79
CA ARG A 90 -8.90 -24.35 -20.27
C ARG A 90 -9.89 -23.19 -20.39
N ASP A 91 -11.10 -23.46 -20.87
CA ASP A 91 -12.16 -22.47 -21.08
C ASP A 91 -12.86 -22.05 -19.77
N ASN A 92 -12.87 -22.93 -18.77
CA ASN A 92 -13.41 -22.64 -17.42
C ASN A 92 -12.31 -22.46 -16.35
N GLY A 93 -11.05 -22.39 -16.73
CA GLY A 93 -9.95 -22.18 -15.80
C GLY A 93 -9.96 -20.77 -15.18
N PRO A 94 -9.26 -20.55 -14.06
CA PRO A 94 -9.25 -19.24 -13.38
C PRO A 94 -8.76 -18.11 -14.29
N GLY A 95 -7.86 -18.39 -15.24
CA GLY A 95 -7.41 -17.40 -16.22
C GLY A 95 -8.51 -16.98 -17.22
N ALA A 96 -9.39 -17.89 -17.61
CA ALA A 96 -10.52 -17.60 -18.49
C ALA A 96 -11.63 -16.84 -17.72
N LEU A 97 -11.87 -17.22 -16.46
CA LEU A 97 -12.79 -16.51 -15.57
C LEU A 97 -12.39 -15.03 -15.40
N ILE A 98 -11.10 -14.71 -15.17
CA ILE A 98 -10.66 -13.31 -15.10
C ILE A 98 -11.06 -12.53 -16.37
N LYS A 99 -10.95 -13.15 -17.55
CA LYS A 99 -11.30 -12.49 -18.82
C LYS A 99 -12.82 -12.32 -18.98
N GLN A 100 -13.62 -13.28 -18.52
CA GLN A 100 -15.08 -13.17 -18.53
C GLN A 100 -15.58 -12.03 -17.62
N TYR A 101 -14.92 -11.81 -16.48
CA TYR A 101 -15.24 -10.76 -15.51
C TYR A 101 -14.58 -9.40 -15.81
N GLU A 102 -14.01 -9.22 -17.00
CA GLU A 102 -13.34 -7.97 -17.38
C GLU A 102 -14.25 -6.74 -17.28
N GLY A 103 -15.53 -6.88 -17.63
CA GLY A 103 -16.52 -5.79 -17.51
C GLY A 103 -16.74 -5.36 -16.05
N ASP A 104 -16.76 -6.31 -15.12
CA ASP A 104 -16.92 -6.03 -13.70
C ASP A 104 -15.71 -5.27 -13.16
N PHE A 105 -14.49 -5.68 -13.53
CA PHE A 105 -13.28 -4.92 -13.19
C PHE A 105 -13.30 -3.52 -13.82
N ALA A 106 -13.71 -3.41 -15.08
CA ALA A 106 -13.77 -2.13 -15.79
C ALA A 106 -14.69 -1.11 -15.09
N SER A 107 -15.77 -1.58 -14.45
CA SER A 107 -16.71 -0.71 -13.74
C SER A 107 -16.14 -0.03 -12.49
N VAL A 108 -15.10 -0.60 -11.88
CA VAL A 108 -14.50 -0.11 -10.62
C VAL A 108 -13.06 0.40 -10.79
N LEU A 109 -12.42 0.08 -11.93
CA LEU A 109 -11.06 0.51 -12.18
C LEU A 109 -10.98 2.03 -12.37
N PRO A 110 -9.95 2.68 -11.83
CA PRO A 110 -9.68 4.08 -12.10
C PRO A 110 -9.23 4.26 -13.55
N SER A 111 -9.46 5.45 -14.10
CA SER A 111 -9.22 5.75 -15.52
C SER A 111 -7.77 5.59 -16.01
N HIS A 112 -6.79 5.55 -15.11
CA HIS A 112 -5.38 5.35 -15.47
C HIS A 112 -4.99 3.87 -15.62
N ILE A 113 -5.86 2.91 -15.27
CA ILE A 113 -5.62 1.47 -15.43
C ILE A 113 -6.62 0.92 -16.43
N THR A 114 -6.12 0.36 -17.54
CA THR A 114 -7.02 -0.26 -18.52
C THR A 114 -7.44 -1.67 -18.06
N PRO A 115 -8.71 -2.06 -18.27
CA PRO A 115 -9.21 -3.40 -17.91
C PRO A 115 -8.37 -4.52 -18.54
N GLU A 116 -7.93 -4.35 -19.78
CA GLU A 116 -7.16 -5.35 -20.52
C GLU A 116 -5.79 -5.57 -19.87
N THR A 117 -5.17 -4.48 -19.40
CA THR A 117 -3.87 -4.54 -18.71
C THR A 117 -4.03 -5.25 -17.37
N PHE A 118 -5.06 -4.89 -16.61
CA PHE A 118 -5.38 -5.52 -15.34
C PHE A 118 -5.62 -7.04 -15.48
N VAL A 119 -6.43 -7.44 -16.45
CA VAL A 119 -6.70 -8.85 -16.78
C VAL A 119 -5.40 -9.57 -17.17
N ARG A 120 -4.58 -8.98 -18.04
CA ARG A 120 -3.33 -9.58 -18.50
C ARG A 120 -2.32 -9.78 -17.37
N LEU A 121 -2.20 -8.80 -16.46
CA LEU A 121 -1.36 -8.89 -15.27
C LEU A 121 -1.84 -10.02 -14.35
N SER A 122 -3.14 -10.06 -14.05
CA SER A 122 -3.77 -11.12 -13.25
C SER A 122 -3.54 -12.52 -13.82
N GLN A 123 -3.71 -12.71 -15.13
CA GLN A 123 -3.40 -13.98 -15.79
C GLN A 123 -1.89 -14.31 -15.74
N GLY A 124 -1.03 -13.28 -15.79
CA GLY A 124 0.41 -13.42 -15.60
C GLY A 124 0.77 -13.95 -14.21
N LEU A 125 0.04 -13.56 -13.16
CA LEU A 125 0.23 -14.05 -11.80
C LEU A 125 0.02 -15.56 -11.71
N LEU A 126 -1.05 -16.07 -12.33
CA LEU A 126 -1.34 -17.50 -12.37
C LEU A 126 -0.28 -18.30 -13.13
N ARG A 127 0.36 -17.71 -14.14
CA ARG A 127 1.45 -18.37 -14.89
C ARG A 127 2.74 -18.45 -14.09
N ARG A 128 3.05 -17.44 -13.29
CA ARG A 128 4.32 -17.35 -12.54
C ARG A 128 4.29 -17.99 -11.15
N ASN A 129 3.11 -18.13 -10.54
CA ASN A 129 2.94 -18.71 -9.21
C ASN A 129 2.02 -19.94 -9.25
N ALA A 130 2.63 -21.13 -9.13
CA ALA A 130 1.91 -22.40 -9.20
C ALA A 130 0.95 -22.62 -8.03
N GLU A 131 1.32 -22.19 -6.82
CA GLU A 131 0.47 -22.30 -5.63
C GLU A 131 -0.75 -21.37 -5.73
N LEU A 132 -0.55 -20.14 -6.20
CA LEU A 132 -1.66 -19.21 -6.47
C LEU A 132 -2.63 -19.78 -7.51
N ARG A 133 -2.09 -20.41 -8.57
CA ARG A 133 -2.92 -21.07 -9.58
C ARG A 133 -3.73 -22.22 -9.00
N GLU A 134 -3.12 -23.09 -8.19
CA GLU A 134 -3.82 -24.20 -7.54
C GLU A 134 -4.95 -23.69 -6.63
N HIS A 135 -4.68 -22.66 -5.82
CA HIS A 135 -5.68 -22.07 -4.96
C HIS A 135 -6.80 -21.36 -5.75
N ALA A 136 -6.47 -20.73 -6.88
CA ALA A 136 -7.47 -20.11 -7.76
C ALA A 136 -8.31 -21.16 -8.51
N GLU A 137 -7.75 -22.33 -8.84
CA GLU A 137 -8.51 -23.46 -9.38
C GLU A 137 -9.45 -24.04 -8.31
N ALA A 138 -9.01 -24.14 -7.05
CA ALA A 138 -9.81 -24.68 -5.95
C ALA A 138 -10.92 -23.72 -5.47
N ASN A 139 -10.64 -22.41 -5.46
CA ASN A 139 -11.59 -21.38 -5.02
C ASN A 139 -11.50 -20.12 -5.91
N PRO A 140 -12.09 -20.18 -7.12
CA PRO A 140 -12.05 -19.06 -8.06
C PRO A 140 -12.80 -17.83 -7.54
N GLY A 141 -13.84 -18.01 -6.72
CA GLY A 141 -14.60 -16.92 -6.13
C GLY A 141 -13.74 -16.03 -5.21
N ALA A 142 -12.94 -16.63 -4.34
CA ALA A 142 -12.02 -15.88 -3.47
C ALA A 142 -10.97 -15.11 -4.28
N PHE A 143 -10.49 -15.69 -5.38
CA PHE A 143 -9.54 -15.03 -6.27
C PHE A 143 -10.16 -13.82 -6.98
N LEU A 144 -11.36 -13.98 -7.56
CA LEU A 144 -12.07 -12.89 -8.23
C LEU A 144 -12.44 -11.77 -7.25
N ALA A 145 -12.88 -12.11 -6.03
CA ALA A 145 -13.16 -11.14 -4.98
C ALA A 145 -11.91 -10.32 -4.62
N ALA A 146 -10.76 -10.97 -4.43
CA ALA A 146 -9.50 -10.29 -4.15
C ALA A 146 -9.04 -9.39 -5.31
N LEU A 147 -9.27 -9.81 -6.56
CA LEU A 147 -9.00 -8.97 -7.74
C LEU A 147 -9.96 -7.79 -7.84
N LEU A 148 -11.23 -7.95 -7.49
CA LEU A 148 -12.20 -6.86 -7.49
C LEU A 148 -11.84 -5.81 -6.44
N ASP A 149 -11.42 -6.24 -5.25
CA ASP A 149 -10.90 -5.34 -4.21
C ASP A 149 -9.65 -4.59 -4.69
N CYS A 150 -8.71 -5.29 -5.33
CA CYS A 150 -7.52 -4.69 -5.94
C CYS A 150 -7.90 -3.61 -6.97
N ALA A 151 -8.85 -3.92 -7.85
CA ALA A 151 -9.34 -3.02 -8.89
C ALA A 151 -10.03 -1.78 -8.30
N ARG A 152 -10.89 -1.97 -7.28
CA ARG A 152 -11.60 -0.89 -6.57
C ARG A 152 -10.64 0.07 -5.85
N LEU A 153 -9.55 -0.45 -5.30
CA LEU A 153 -8.48 0.36 -4.70
C LEU A 153 -7.60 1.04 -5.77
N GLY A 154 -7.73 0.61 -7.03
CA GLY A 154 -6.96 1.10 -8.16
C GLY A 154 -5.52 0.62 -8.14
N HIS A 155 -5.26 -0.57 -7.61
CA HIS A 155 -3.92 -1.16 -7.60
C HIS A 155 -3.73 -2.11 -8.77
N GLU A 156 -2.47 -2.28 -9.17
CA GLU A 156 -2.11 -3.38 -10.06
C GLU A 156 -1.90 -4.67 -9.26
N PRO A 157 -2.41 -5.82 -9.74
CA PRO A 157 -2.42 -7.05 -8.98
C PRO A 157 -1.03 -7.68 -8.92
N GLY A 158 -0.62 -8.14 -7.74
CA GLY A 158 0.65 -8.84 -7.53
C GLY A 158 1.88 -7.94 -7.60
N THR A 159 1.70 -6.67 -7.22
CA THR A 159 2.75 -5.67 -7.03
C THR A 159 3.08 -5.54 -5.53
N ASP A 160 4.09 -4.73 -5.20
CA ASP A 160 4.39 -4.38 -3.81
C ASP A 160 3.29 -3.53 -3.16
N ALA A 161 2.35 -2.98 -3.94
CA ALA A 161 1.18 -2.24 -3.44
C ALA A 161 0.04 -3.19 -3.03
N TYR A 162 -0.18 -4.27 -3.79
CA TYR A 162 -1.26 -5.22 -3.54
C TYR A 162 -0.84 -6.66 -3.84
N ALA A 163 -0.74 -7.46 -2.77
CA ALA A 163 -0.33 -8.85 -2.85
C ALA A 163 -1.54 -9.79 -2.87
N LEU A 164 -1.50 -10.82 -3.72
CA LEU A 164 -2.44 -11.94 -3.69
C LEU A 164 -1.75 -13.13 -3.01
N VAL A 165 -2.21 -13.46 -1.81
CA VAL A 165 -1.57 -14.46 -0.96
C VAL A 165 -2.41 -15.72 -0.91
N PRO A 166 -1.91 -16.86 -1.42
CA PRO A 166 -2.53 -18.16 -1.20
C PRO A 166 -2.54 -18.47 0.30
N PHE A 167 -3.70 -18.87 0.81
CA PHE A 167 -3.89 -19.19 2.22
C PHE A 167 -4.82 -20.39 2.38
N LYS A 168 -4.81 -21.02 3.56
CA LYS A 168 -5.75 -22.09 3.91
C LYS A 168 -6.59 -21.65 5.10
N ASP A 169 -7.86 -21.35 4.85
CA ASP A 169 -8.81 -21.06 5.93
C ASP A 169 -9.46 -22.35 6.39
N LYS A 170 -9.19 -22.77 7.63
CA LYS A 170 -9.67 -24.04 8.20
C LYS A 170 -9.44 -25.26 7.28
N GLY A 171 -8.31 -25.26 6.57
CA GLY A 171 -7.93 -26.34 5.63
C GLY A 171 -8.45 -26.17 4.20
N VAL A 172 -9.33 -25.20 3.94
CA VAL A 172 -9.85 -24.91 2.61
C VAL A 172 -8.92 -23.92 1.89
N PRO A 173 -8.39 -24.26 0.70
CA PRO A 173 -7.62 -23.33 -0.12
C PRO A 173 -8.43 -22.06 -0.43
N THR A 174 -7.84 -20.92 -0.12
CA THR A 174 -8.40 -19.60 -0.41
C THR A 174 -7.28 -18.66 -0.86
N ILE A 175 -7.66 -17.48 -1.34
CA ILE A 175 -6.74 -16.40 -1.71
C ILE A 175 -7.20 -15.15 -0.98
N VAL A 176 -6.26 -14.46 -0.35
CA VAL A 176 -6.51 -13.19 0.33
C VAL A 176 -5.73 -12.11 -0.40
N GLY A 177 -6.45 -11.06 -0.82
CA GLY A 177 -5.84 -9.83 -1.28
C GLY A 177 -5.41 -8.98 -0.08
N ILE A 178 -4.15 -8.54 -0.08
CA ILE A 178 -3.57 -7.75 1.00
C ILE A 178 -2.95 -6.50 0.39
N GLU A 179 -3.61 -5.38 0.61
CA GLU A 179 -3.00 -4.06 0.40
C GLU A 179 -1.83 -3.91 1.36
N GLN A 180 -0.69 -3.52 0.80
CA GLN A 180 0.53 -3.22 1.55
C GLN A 180 0.59 -1.73 1.85
N TYR A 181 1.46 -1.34 2.79
CA TYR A 181 1.63 0.06 3.15
C TYR A 181 2.07 0.93 1.96
N GLN A 182 2.82 0.36 1.00
CA GLN A 182 3.16 1.07 -0.24
C GLN A 182 1.92 1.40 -1.07
N GLY A 183 0.93 0.51 -1.09
CA GLY A 183 -0.34 0.73 -1.76
C GLY A 183 -1.13 1.85 -1.10
N GLU A 184 -1.26 1.82 0.22
CA GLU A 184 -1.91 2.91 0.98
C GLU A 184 -1.27 4.27 0.68
N ILE A 185 0.07 4.35 0.72
CA ILE A 185 0.84 5.54 0.37
C ILE A 185 0.58 5.98 -1.08
N GLU A 186 0.55 5.05 -2.03
CA GLU A 186 0.26 5.35 -3.44
C GLU A 186 -1.14 5.97 -3.59
N ARG A 187 -2.15 5.45 -2.87
CA ARG A 187 -3.50 6.02 -2.88
C ARG A 187 -3.53 7.44 -2.31
N MET A 188 -2.81 7.68 -1.21
CA MET A 188 -2.67 9.04 -0.64
C MET A 188 -2.10 10.03 -1.67
N TYR A 189 -1.04 9.64 -2.40
CA TYR A 189 -0.50 10.48 -3.47
C TYR A 189 -1.47 10.63 -4.63
N ARG A 190 -2.22 9.58 -4.99
CA ARG A 190 -3.21 9.60 -6.07
C ARG A 190 -4.44 10.46 -5.74
N ALA A 191 -4.76 10.67 -4.46
CA ALA A 191 -5.80 11.62 -4.07
C ALA A 191 -5.41 13.07 -4.41
N GLY A 192 -4.12 13.38 -4.60
CA GLY A 192 -3.64 14.70 -5.02
C GLY A 192 -3.62 15.78 -3.93
N ALA A 193 -4.15 15.46 -2.74
CA ALA A 193 -4.08 16.35 -1.58
C ALA A 193 -2.69 16.35 -0.91
N VAL A 194 -1.90 15.29 -1.12
CA VAL A 194 -0.67 15.03 -0.36
C VAL A 194 0.56 15.27 -1.22
N VAL A 195 1.53 16.02 -0.71
CA VAL A 195 2.84 16.24 -1.36
C VAL A 195 3.91 15.29 -0.85
N SER A 196 3.80 14.84 0.40
CA SER A 196 4.77 13.95 1.03
C SER A 196 4.11 13.11 2.11
N VAL A 197 4.45 11.83 2.19
CA VAL A 197 4.11 10.95 3.30
C VAL A 197 5.39 10.52 3.99
N LYS A 198 5.50 10.77 5.29
CA LYS A 198 6.62 10.36 6.13
C LYS A 198 6.15 9.27 7.08
N ALA A 199 6.78 8.09 7.01
CA ALA A 199 6.58 7.01 7.98
C ALA A 199 7.96 6.46 8.38
N GLU A 200 8.24 6.42 9.68
CA GLU A 200 9.54 5.98 10.20
C GLU A 200 9.39 5.22 11.50
N VAL A 201 10.30 4.27 11.72
CA VAL A 201 10.44 3.59 13.01
C VAL A 201 11.46 4.32 13.88
N VAL A 202 11.17 4.37 15.17
CA VAL A 202 12.03 4.91 16.23
C VAL A 202 12.64 3.73 16.99
N ARG A 203 13.96 3.77 17.11
CA ARG A 203 14.77 2.78 17.84
C ARG A 203 15.32 3.38 19.13
N LEU A 204 15.72 2.49 20.04
CA LEU A 204 16.17 2.85 21.39
C LEU A 204 17.21 3.98 21.43
N ASN A 205 18.15 3.99 20.48
CA ASN A 205 19.24 4.98 20.44
C ASN A 205 18.96 6.13 19.44
N ASP A 206 17.73 6.26 18.95
CA ASP A 206 17.34 7.44 18.17
C ASP A 206 16.93 8.58 19.09
N PHE A 207 17.16 9.82 18.65
CA PHE A 207 16.53 10.97 19.28
C PHE A 207 15.15 11.17 18.67
N TYR A 208 14.11 11.13 19.49
CA TYR A 208 12.74 11.41 19.09
C TYR A 208 12.08 12.35 20.09
N HIS A 209 11.58 13.48 19.60
CA HIS A 209 10.78 14.41 20.39
C HIS A 209 9.58 14.89 19.59
N PHE A 210 8.40 14.78 20.19
CA PHE A 210 7.17 15.30 19.62
C PHE A 210 6.20 15.67 20.75
N ASP A 211 5.78 16.93 20.77
CA ASP A 211 4.70 17.43 21.60
C ASP A 211 3.59 17.96 20.69
N GLU A 212 2.47 17.24 20.64
CA GLU A 212 1.31 17.54 19.79
C GLU A 212 0.76 18.96 20.00
N LYS A 213 0.99 19.56 21.18
CA LYS A 213 0.49 20.91 21.50
C LYS A 213 1.37 22.03 20.97
N THR A 214 2.67 21.79 20.84
CA THR A 214 3.66 22.83 20.52
C THR A 214 4.39 22.59 19.20
N MET A 215 4.36 21.38 18.67
CA MET A 215 5.09 20.97 17.47
C MET A 215 4.13 20.53 16.37
N THR A 216 4.38 21.00 15.15
CA THR A 216 3.62 20.57 13.96
C THR A 216 4.09 19.22 13.42
N LYS A 217 5.36 18.85 13.66
CA LYS A 217 5.96 17.59 13.20
C LYS A 217 7.00 17.06 14.20
N PRO A 218 7.21 15.74 14.27
CA PRO A 218 8.26 15.15 15.12
C PRO A 218 9.67 15.59 14.73
N ASP A 219 10.52 15.85 15.73
CA ASP A 219 11.98 15.91 15.57
C ASP A 219 12.56 14.51 15.81
N HIS A 220 12.72 13.76 14.72
CA HIS A 220 13.37 12.46 14.73
C HIS A 220 14.75 12.57 14.09
N ARG A 221 15.78 12.27 14.87
CA ARG A 221 17.16 12.13 14.39
C ARG A 221 17.57 10.68 14.63
N PRO A 222 17.56 9.85 13.59
CA PRO A 222 18.00 8.49 13.76
C PRO A 222 19.45 8.49 14.24
N GLY A 223 19.79 7.61 15.16
CA GLY A 223 21.15 7.39 15.64
C GLY A 223 22.03 6.76 14.56
N TRP A 224 22.07 7.32 13.35
CA TRP A 224 22.95 6.87 12.26
C TRP A 224 24.39 7.24 12.53
N PHE A 225 24.61 8.37 13.18
CA PHE A 225 25.93 8.81 13.56
C PHE A 225 26.15 8.36 14.99
N ALA A 226 27.32 7.76 15.25
CA ALA A 226 27.78 7.59 16.62
C ALA A 226 27.82 8.98 17.27
N THR A 227 26.75 9.34 17.97
CA THR A 227 26.77 10.49 18.84
C THR A 227 27.57 10.06 20.05
N ASP A 228 28.87 10.35 20.01
CA ASP A 228 29.51 10.95 21.18
C ASP A 228 28.54 12.00 21.78
N PRO A 229 28.56 12.25 23.11
CA PRO A 229 27.75 13.28 23.73
C PRO A 229 27.76 14.59 22.90
N PRO A 230 26.64 15.34 22.85
CA PRO A 230 26.47 16.46 21.93
C PRO A 230 27.69 17.40 21.99
N GLY A 231 28.45 17.48 20.89
CA GLY A 231 29.62 18.36 20.77
C GLY A 231 30.97 17.71 20.51
N GLN A 232 31.07 16.38 20.42
CA GLN A 232 32.30 15.72 19.94
C GLN A 232 31.97 14.85 18.73
N SER A 233 32.78 14.93 17.69
CA SER A 233 32.59 14.16 16.45
C SER A 233 33.83 13.31 16.24
N ARG A 234 33.76 12.02 16.57
CA ARG A 234 34.79 11.05 16.19
C ARG A 234 34.25 10.10 15.13
N HIS A 235 34.50 10.48 13.88
CA HIS A 235 34.29 9.74 12.62
C HIS A 235 32.83 9.42 12.21
N PRO A 236 32.44 9.74 10.96
CA PRO A 236 31.10 9.48 10.42
C PRO A 236 30.98 8.02 9.96
N ALA A 237 30.82 7.09 10.90
CA ALA A 237 30.41 5.73 10.57
C ALA A 237 28.89 5.63 10.74
N PHE A 238 28.20 5.19 9.68
CA PHE A 238 26.80 4.79 9.79
C PHE A 238 26.71 3.62 10.78
N LEU A 239 26.02 3.84 11.91
CA LEU A 239 25.71 2.81 12.88
C LEU A 239 24.83 1.74 12.22
N SER A 240 25.14 0.47 12.51
CA SER A 240 24.33 -0.62 11.99
C SER A 240 22.94 -0.62 12.63
N VAL A 241 21.99 -1.33 12.02
CA VAL A 241 20.64 -1.52 12.57
C VAL A 241 20.69 -2.08 14.01
N LYS A 242 21.70 -2.90 14.32
CA LYS A 242 21.92 -3.47 15.64
C LYS A 242 22.39 -2.40 16.65
N ASP A 243 23.24 -1.48 16.22
CA ASP A 243 23.80 -0.45 17.10
C ASP A 243 22.78 0.67 17.42
N ARG A 244 21.78 0.88 16.54
CA ARG A 244 20.62 1.75 16.83
C ARG A 244 19.68 1.18 17.92
N GLY A 245 19.83 -0.09 18.27
CA GLY A 245 19.02 -0.76 19.29
C GLY A 245 17.68 -1.29 18.77
N GLU A 246 16.85 -1.77 19.69
CA GLU A 246 15.53 -2.33 19.40
C GLU A 246 14.50 -1.28 18.94
N LEU A 247 13.41 -1.73 18.32
CA LEU A 247 12.27 -0.88 17.95
C LEU A 247 11.49 -0.49 19.20
N ILE A 248 11.27 0.81 19.40
CA ILE A 248 10.55 1.37 20.56
C ILE A 248 9.32 2.19 20.19
N GLY A 249 9.25 2.70 18.95
CA GLY A 249 8.10 3.44 18.45
C GLY A 249 8.02 3.46 16.93
N VAL A 250 6.90 3.96 16.41
CA VAL A 250 6.70 4.27 14.99
C VAL A 250 5.87 5.54 14.90
N TYR A 251 6.10 6.33 13.85
CA TYR A 251 5.22 7.44 13.54
C TYR A 251 4.98 7.58 12.04
N ALA A 252 3.86 8.22 11.69
CA ALA A 252 3.55 8.61 10.33
C ALA A 252 2.78 9.94 10.27
N TYR A 253 3.04 10.73 9.23
CA TYR A 253 2.29 11.94 8.90
C TYR A 253 2.36 12.23 7.40
N ALA A 254 1.42 13.03 6.91
CA ALA A 254 1.39 13.54 5.54
C ALA A 254 1.55 15.07 5.55
N GLU A 255 2.19 15.61 4.52
CA GLU A 255 2.30 17.05 4.26
C GLU A 255 1.41 17.43 3.08
N PHE A 256 0.74 18.57 3.19
CA PHE A 256 -0.15 19.14 2.17
C PHE A 256 0.55 20.29 1.42
N PRO A 257 0.10 20.67 0.19
CA PRO A 257 0.69 21.77 -0.58
C PRO A 257 0.79 23.11 0.18
N SER A 258 -0.11 23.37 1.13
CA SER A 258 -0.09 24.57 1.98
C SER A 258 1.03 24.58 3.02
N GLY A 259 1.76 23.47 3.18
CA GLY A 259 2.70 23.23 4.28
C GLY A 259 2.04 22.76 5.57
N ALA A 260 0.70 22.61 5.59
CA ALA A 260 0.01 21.95 6.69
C ALA A 260 0.45 20.48 6.79
N VAL A 261 0.44 19.96 8.02
CA VAL A 261 0.72 18.55 8.31
C VAL A 261 -0.57 17.90 8.75
N SER A 262 -0.79 16.64 8.37
CA SER A 262 -1.89 15.83 8.88
C SER A 262 -1.77 15.66 10.39
N ARG A 263 -2.76 15.01 11.01
CA ARG A 263 -2.53 14.44 12.34
C ARG A 263 -1.29 13.55 12.28
N VAL A 264 -0.37 13.78 13.21
CA VAL A 264 0.80 12.93 13.39
C VAL A 264 0.33 11.72 14.18
N VAL A 265 0.40 10.55 13.56
CA VAL A 265 0.18 9.28 14.25
C VAL A 265 1.52 8.87 14.83
N SER A 266 1.58 8.70 16.15
CA SER A 266 2.75 8.14 16.84
C SER A 266 2.29 7.03 17.76
N MET A 267 2.92 5.87 17.67
CA MET A 267 2.62 4.73 18.52
C MET A 267 3.88 4.23 19.22
N ALA A 268 3.74 3.96 20.50
CA ALA A 268 4.76 3.27 21.28
C ALA A 268 4.71 1.75 21.03
N LYS A 269 5.77 1.04 21.45
CA LYS A 269 5.90 -0.41 21.25
C LYS A 269 4.70 -1.19 21.76
N ASP A 270 4.15 -0.82 22.90
CA ASP A 270 2.98 -1.45 23.51
C ASP A 270 1.72 -1.33 22.65
N GLU A 271 1.43 -0.14 22.11
CA GLU A 271 0.31 0.07 21.19
C GLU A 271 0.46 -0.74 19.91
N VAL A 272 1.66 -0.76 19.31
CA VAL A 272 1.93 -1.59 18.12
C VAL A 272 1.74 -3.08 18.41
N MET A 273 2.06 -3.52 19.63
CA MET A 273 1.88 -4.91 20.05
C MET A 273 0.41 -5.28 20.24
N LEU A 274 -0.50 -4.33 20.49
CA LEU A 274 -1.95 -4.57 20.47
C LEU A 274 -2.42 -4.92 19.05
N HIS A 275 -1.98 -4.17 18.03
CA HIS A 275 -2.27 -4.50 16.62
C HIS A 275 -1.71 -5.87 16.23
N ARG A 276 -0.53 -6.24 16.74
CA ARG A 276 0.04 -7.58 16.56
C ARG A 276 -0.84 -8.67 17.18
N ALA A 277 -1.50 -8.41 18.31
CA ALA A 277 -2.33 -9.40 18.99
C ALA A 277 -3.58 -9.77 18.16
N GLU A 278 -4.15 -8.79 17.48
CA GLU A 278 -5.30 -8.92 16.57
C GLU A 278 -4.92 -9.49 15.19
N ALA A 279 -3.65 -9.35 14.79
CA ALA A 279 -3.18 -9.84 13.51
C ALA A 279 -3.37 -11.36 13.36
N ARG A 280 -3.94 -11.75 12.22
CA ARG A 280 -4.16 -13.16 11.84
C ARG A 280 -2.88 -13.99 11.78
N THR A 281 -1.74 -13.37 11.46
CA THR A 281 -0.45 -14.08 11.32
C THR A 281 0.62 -13.48 12.22
N LYS A 282 0.79 -14.08 13.40
CA LYS A 282 1.70 -13.58 14.45
C LYS A 282 3.18 -13.86 14.17
N LYS A 283 3.51 -14.93 13.44
CA LYS A 283 4.90 -15.36 13.19
C LYS A 283 5.70 -14.41 12.30
N ILE A 284 5.04 -13.62 11.46
CA ILE A 284 5.71 -12.67 10.55
C ILE A 284 6.34 -11.51 11.34
N TRP A 285 5.81 -11.21 12.53
CA TRP A 285 6.29 -10.13 13.40
C TRP A 285 7.61 -10.45 14.12
N ASP A 286 7.98 -11.72 14.27
CA ASP A 286 9.21 -12.12 14.97
C ASP A 286 10.43 -12.25 14.04
N GLY A 287 10.31 -11.77 12.79
CA GLY A 287 11.29 -11.98 11.74
C GLY A 287 11.83 -10.70 11.09
N PRO A 288 12.53 -10.82 9.96
CA PRO A 288 13.09 -9.69 9.20
C PRO A 288 12.06 -8.63 8.79
N TRP A 289 10.78 -8.98 8.83
CA TRP A 289 9.64 -8.16 8.41
C TRP A 289 9.02 -7.33 9.54
N GLU A 290 9.53 -7.42 10.77
CA GLU A 290 9.01 -6.67 11.92
C GLU A 290 8.93 -5.17 11.62
N LYS A 291 10.01 -4.58 11.09
CA LYS A 291 10.04 -3.16 10.69
C LYS A 291 8.90 -2.81 9.72
N SER A 292 8.66 -3.64 8.72
CA SER A 292 7.62 -3.40 7.72
C SER A 292 6.22 -3.50 8.34
N MET A 293 6.01 -4.37 9.34
CA MET A 293 4.74 -4.45 10.06
C MET A 293 4.47 -3.21 10.92
N TRP A 294 5.50 -2.66 11.57
CA TRP A 294 5.38 -1.41 12.32
C TRP A 294 5.01 -0.24 11.39
N LEU A 295 5.72 -0.10 10.27
CA LEU A 295 5.42 0.93 9.27
C LEU A 295 4.00 0.77 8.71
N LYS A 296 3.59 -0.46 8.38
CA LYS A 296 2.23 -0.74 7.93
C LYS A 296 1.18 -0.31 8.94
N THR A 297 1.42 -0.58 10.23
CA THR A 297 0.50 -0.18 11.29
C THR A 297 0.37 1.34 11.36
N ALA A 298 1.47 2.08 11.27
CA ALA A 298 1.44 3.54 11.29
C ALA A 298 0.78 4.18 10.06
N VAL A 299 1.04 3.65 8.86
CA VAL A 299 0.43 4.14 7.62
C VAL A 299 -1.08 3.85 7.60
N HIS A 300 -1.49 2.68 8.08
CA HIS A 300 -2.91 2.32 8.15
C HIS A 300 -3.69 3.23 9.12
N GLU A 301 -3.08 3.61 10.24
CA GLU A 301 -3.66 4.61 11.15
C GLU A 301 -3.66 6.02 10.54
N LEU A 302 -2.63 6.38 9.78
CA LEU A 302 -2.54 7.67 9.08
C LEU A 302 -3.64 7.81 8.01
N GLU A 303 -3.98 6.72 7.31
CA GLU A 303 -5.01 6.68 6.28
C GLU A 303 -6.37 7.22 6.75
N LYS A 304 -6.68 7.12 8.04
CA LYS A 304 -7.91 7.67 8.63
C LYS A 304 -7.98 9.20 8.59
N TRP A 305 -6.84 9.87 8.46
CA TRP A 305 -6.69 11.32 8.54
C TRP A 305 -6.31 11.96 7.21
N VAL A 306 -6.03 11.15 6.19
CA VAL A 306 -5.47 11.60 4.92
C VAL A 306 -6.39 11.18 3.77
N PRO A 307 -6.73 12.09 2.83
CA PRO A 307 -7.51 11.73 1.66
C PRO A 307 -6.82 10.64 0.84
N THR A 308 -7.54 9.54 0.57
CA THR A 308 -7.05 8.42 -0.26
C THR A 308 -7.88 8.18 -1.52
N SER A 309 -9.08 8.77 -1.61
CA SER A 309 -9.94 8.61 -2.78
C SER A 309 -9.50 9.51 -3.92
N SER A 310 -9.38 8.94 -5.12
CA SER A 310 -9.11 9.68 -6.36
C SER A 310 -10.27 10.61 -6.77
N GLU A 311 -11.49 10.38 -6.28
CA GLU A 311 -12.61 11.31 -6.50
C GLU A 311 -12.31 12.70 -5.93
N TYR A 312 -11.51 12.77 -4.85
CA TYR A 312 -11.09 14.06 -4.28
C TYR A 312 -10.34 14.93 -5.29
N ARG A 313 -9.41 14.35 -6.06
CA ARG A 313 -8.70 15.08 -7.11
C ARG A 313 -9.63 15.51 -8.23
N ARG A 314 -10.56 14.64 -8.65
CA ARG A 314 -11.52 14.95 -9.72
C ARG A 314 -12.42 16.10 -9.32
N GLU A 315 -12.90 16.10 -8.08
CA GLU A 315 -13.72 17.17 -7.52
C GLU A 315 -12.95 18.49 -7.42
N GLN A 316 -11.69 18.46 -6.94
CA GLN A 316 -10.84 19.65 -6.92
C GLN A 316 -10.59 20.21 -8.33
N LEU A 317 -10.25 19.36 -9.29
CA LEU A 317 -10.04 19.78 -10.67
C LEU A 317 -11.32 20.34 -11.30
N ARG A 318 -12.47 19.74 -10.99
CA ARG A 318 -13.78 20.26 -11.42
C ARG A 318 -14.08 21.62 -10.81
N ALA A 319 -13.87 21.79 -9.51
CA ALA A 319 -14.07 23.07 -8.82
C ALA A 319 -13.13 24.17 -9.36
N VAL A 320 -11.87 23.84 -9.66
CA VAL A 320 -10.92 24.78 -10.30
C VAL A 320 -11.37 25.14 -11.71
N ALA A 321 -11.77 24.15 -12.52
CA ALA A 321 -12.27 24.40 -13.87
C ALA A 321 -13.54 25.27 -13.86
N GLU A 322 -14.48 25.01 -12.94
CA GLU A 322 -15.67 25.83 -12.75
C GLU A 322 -15.31 27.26 -12.30
N ALA A 323 -14.34 27.43 -11.39
CA ALA A 323 -13.85 28.74 -10.97
C ALA A 323 -13.17 29.52 -12.11
N ASP A 324 -12.41 28.85 -12.97
CA ASP A 324 -11.78 29.46 -14.14
C ASP A 324 -12.82 29.86 -15.20
N VAL A 325 -13.88 29.06 -15.40
CA VAL A 325 -15.02 29.44 -16.26
C VAL A 325 -15.74 30.68 -15.72
N ILE A 326 -15.93 30.79 -14.40
CA ILE A 326 -16.53 31.99 -13.78
C ILE A 326 -15.64 33.21 -13.98
N ARG A 327 -14.32 33.08 -13.82
CA ARG A 327 -13.37 34.17 -14.05
C ARG A 327 -13.32 34.64 -15.50
N GLN A 328 -13.46 33.71 -16.44
CA GLN A 328 -13.42 34.01 -17.88
C GLN A 328 -14.76 34.51 -18.43
N ARG A 329 -15.84 34.52 -17.63
CA ARG A 329 -17.11 35.12 -18.08
C ARG A 329 -16.89 36.62 -18.33
N PRO A 330 -17.15 37.11 -19.55
CA PRO A 330 -17.16 38.54 -19.80
C PRO A 330 -18.23 39.17 -18.92
N THR A 331 -17.82 40.12 -18.08
CA THR A 331 -18.74 40.98 -17.35
C THR A 331 -19.44 41.85 -18.38
N TYR A 332 -20.73 41.62 -18.59
CA TYR A 332 -21.56 42.50 -19.40
C TYR A 332 -21.65 43.85 -18.68
N ASP A 333 -21.11 44.89 -19.31
CA ASP A 333 -21.26 46.26 -18.86
C ASP A 333 -22.75 46.64 -18.98
N VAL A 334 -23.40 46.77 -17.82
CA VAL A 334 -24.84 47.07 -17.71
C VAL A 334 -25.16 48.47 -18.27
N THR A 335 -24.16 49.29 -18.58
CA THR A 335 -24.36 50.62 -19.17
C THR A 335 -24.62 50.63 -20.69
N GLN A 336 -24.50 49.49 -21.38
CA GLN A 336 -24.83 49.36 -22.81
C GLN A 336 -26.06 48.46 -23.10
N ALA A 337 -26.97 48.29 -22.14
CA ALA A 337 -28.22 47.58 -22.41
C ALA A 337 -29.09 48.37 -23.42
N PRO A 338 -29.51 47.77 -24.55
CA PRO A 338 -30.46 48.42 -25.46
C PRO A 338 -31.79 48.66 -24.73
N PRO A 339 -32.48 49.80 -25.00
CA PRO A 339 -33.73 50.12 -24.31
C PRO A 339 -34.77 49.01 -24.55
N PRO A 340 -35.61 48.70 -23.54
CA PRO A 340 -36.63 47.67 -23.68
C PRO A 340 -37.58 48.01 -24.83
N PRO A 341 -38.03 47.02 -25.61
CA PRO A 341 -38.95 47.25 -26.73
C PRO A 341 -40.26 47.86 -26.20
N ALA A 342 -40.78 48.84 -26.94
CA ALA A 342 -42.05 49.50 -26.61
C ALA A 342 -43.19 48.47 -26.52
N PRO A 343 -44.13 48.62 -25.57
CA PRO A 343 -45.25 47.69 -25.45
C PRO A 343 -46.10 47.75 -26.71
N MET A 344 -46.15 46.64 -27.46
CA MET A 344 -47.10 46.50 -28.56
C MET A 344 -48.51 46.36 -27.97
N SER A 345 -49.40 47.27 -28.38
CA SER A 345 -50.82 47.20 -28.10
C SER A 345 -51.43 46.03 -28.86
N MET A 346 -51.87 44.99 -28.15
CA MET A 346 -52.67 43.91 -28.71
C MET A 346 -54.11 44.41 -28.94
N PRO A 347 -54.73 44.17 -30.11
CA PRO A 347 -56.15 44.41 -30.29
C PRO A 347 -56.96 43.39 -29.48
N THR A 348 -58.00 43.88 -28.80
CA THR A 348 -58.95 43.08 -28.02
C THR A 348 -59.95 42.46 -29.00
N GLU A 349 -59.91 41.15 -29.20
CA GLU A 349 -60.99 40.43 -29.87
C GLU A 349 -61.92 39.79 -28.82
N ASP A 350 -63.21 39.94 -29.07
CA ASP A 350 -64.31 39.58 -28.19
C ASP A 350 -64.38 38.07 -27.89
N ILE A 351 -64.57 37.78 -26.61
CA ILE A 351 -64.80 36.44 -26.07
C ILE A 351 -66.25 36.03 -26.41
N THR A 352 -66.43 35.02 -27.25
CA THR A 352 -67.72 34.32 -27.40
C THR A 352 -67.70 33.01 -26.63
N ASP A 353 -68.63 32.90 -25.69
CA ASP A 353 -68.99 31.73 -24.88
C ASP A 353 -69.21 30.48 -25.73
N ALA A 354 -68.56 29.38 -25.32
CA ALA A 354 -68.98 28.03 -25.68
C ALA A 354 -69.18 27.22 -24.38
N GLU A 355 -70.45 27.00 -24.09
CA GLU A 355 -71.00 26.25 -22.97
C GLU A 355 -70.60 24.77 -23.03
N ILE A 356 -70.34 24.22 -21.84
CA ILE A 356 -69.88 22.86 -21.53
C ILE A 356 -70.98 21.83 -21.76
N VAL A 357 -70.63 20.68 -22.35
CA VAL A 357 -71.46 19.46 -22.35
C VAL A 357 -70.77 18.41 -21.48
N ASP A 358 -71.49 17.96 -20.45
CA ASP A 358 -71.05 16.98 -19.46
C ASP A 358 -71.39 15.52 -19.83
N GLU A 359 -70.59 14.61 -19.25
CA GLU A 359 -70.75 13.17 -19.00
C GLU A 359 -70.36 12.11 -20.06
N PRO A 360 -70.01 10.86 -19.65
CA PRO A 360 -69.05 10.47 -18.59
C PRO A 360 -68.14 9.28 -19.01
N GLY A 361 -66.98 9.09 -18.37
CA GLY A 361 -66.12 7.93 -18.68
C GLY A 361 -64.88 7.78 -17.79
N GLU A 362 -65.08 7.17 -16.62
CA GLU A 362 -64.26 6.12 -15.99
C GLU A 362 -62.72 6.27 -15.89
N VAL A 363 -62.29 6.60 -14.65
CA VAL A 363 -61.12 6.18 -13.82
C VAL A 363 -59.73 5.97 -14.47
N ASP A 364 -58.68 6.56 -13.88
CA ASP A 364 -57.79 5.76 -13.03
C ASP A 364 -56.89 6.62 -12.11
N ASP A 365 -56.53 5.97 -11.01
CA ASP A 365 -56.09 6.40 -9.69
C ASP A 365 -54.64 6.95 -9.64
N TRP A 366 -54.43 8.13 -9.06
CA TRP A 366 -53.10 8.61 -8.66
C TRP A 366 -53.00 8.58 -7.12
N PRO A 367 -52.12 7.77 -6.52
CA PRO A 367 -52.10 7.64 -5.06
C PRO A 367 -51.60 8.93 -4.39
N PRO A 368 -52.27 9.41 -3.32
CA PRO A 368 -51.92 10.65 -2.65
C PRO A 368 -50.66 10.53 -1.78
N VAL A 369 -49.74 11.48 -1.95
CA VAL A 369 -48.51 11.64 -1.16
C VAL A 369 -48.86 12.14 0.24
N THR A 370 -48.56 11.35 1.28
CA THR A 370 -48.68 11.75 2.68
C THR A 370 -47.45 12.54 3.14
N LYS A 371 -47.64 13.78 3.62
CA LYS A 371 -46.63 14.57 4.33
C LYS A 371 -46.57 14.16 5.81
N PRO A 372 -45.38 13.99 6.42
CA PRO A 372 -45.28 13.62 7.83
C PRO A 372 -45.52 14.82 8.76
N GLY A 373 -46.61 14.70 9.54
CA GLY A 373 -46.68 14.92 10.99
C GLY A 373 -46.15 16.22 11.59
N SER A 374 -47.06 17.17 11.82
CA SER A 374 -46.95 18.24 12.81
C SER A 374 -48.24 18.31 13.62
N GLY A 375 -48.14 18.21 14.94
CA GLY A 375 -49.19 18.63 15.87
C GLY A 375 -49.71 17.51 16.77
N GLY A 376 -49.13 17.42 17.97
CA GLY A 376 -49.76 16.72 19.08
C GLY A 376 -50.84 17.57 19.76
N GLY A 377 -51.67 16.91 20.57
CA GLY A 377 -52.37 17.52 21.70
C GLY A 377 -53.86 17.19 21.80
N THR A 378 -54.23 16.69 23.00
CA THR A 378 -55.58 16.60 23.61
C THR A 378 -56.51 15.48 23.10
N ASP A 379 -57.28 14.74 23.88
CA ASP A 379 -57.53 14.70 25.33
C ASP A 379 -58.19 13.36 25.72
N ALA A 380 -57.94 12.95 26.97
CA ALA A 380 -58.84 12.32 27.94
C ALA A 380 -59.94 11.30 27.51
N SER A 381 -59.79 10.05 27.95
CA SER A 381 -60.70 9.34 28.90
C SER A 381 -60.08 8.03 29.38
#